data_AF-A0A6J4E475-F1
#
_entry.id   AF-A0A6J4E475-F1
#
_cell.length_a   1.000
_cell.length_b   1.000
_cell.length_c   1.000
_cell.angle_alpha   90.00
_cell.angle_beta   90.00
_cell.angle_gamma   90.00
#
_symmetry.space_group_name_H-M   'P 1'
#
loop_
_entity.id
_entity.type
_entity.pdbx_description
1 polymer ?
#
loop_
_entity_poly.entity_id
_entity_poly.type
_entity_poly.pdbx_seq_one_letter_code
_entity_poly.pdbx_strand_id
1 'polypeptide(L)'
;MDALLILGGLLLILAGLVWLVMLAFGTSLLWGIGSLLPPLTLGYIAAHWRTARKAVMLAALGVIPLIVGLTLLANRDPERLHALVSLEWLKGERKAPSELAIDLRGELNGQPFQPQQAELIDGVLSLREGQDFFARREVSIRLGLQPGDELRLDVLPEDAGSKPEVEISWLLPEQELPEARRLGKGYTLHLDLKRRGPNTLAGAFHLVLPPQFHTTLSGEVELFTDRLRYRDGQVDLRHDSMDTLHYVARDYLQRRFATRQVEVARLPTASLPARELELEVDARIDGTAQRLPLQFIRSDLRGWAIRGDRFPALPAVEAKPETASAKAEAAPAERTSRPADRRQRFSLERLLNNPNHYQNLAMRVQTQRGSLAEGRFNGINGAGQIIIRRNISGQGEASFVLRPEEIARIELLEP
;
A
#
# COMPACT_ATOMS: atom_id res chain seq x y z
N MET A 1 -29.46 11.88 -5.86
CA MET A 1 -30.71 12.16 -6.64
C MET A 1 -30.77 11.28 -7.89
N ASP A 2 -29.68 11.14 -8.64
CA ASP A 2 -29.65 10.38 -9.90
C ASP A 2 -30.00 8.89 -9.72
N ALA A 3 -29.49 8.26 -8.65
CA ALA A 3 -29.83 6.87 -8.31
C ALA A 3 -31.35 6.68 -8.04
N LEU A 4 -32.04 7.67 -7.48
CA LEU A 4 -33.48 7.60 -7.23
C LEU A 4 -34.29 7.69 -8.52
N LEU A 5 -33.81 8.46 -9.52
CA LEU A 5 -34.44 8.55 -10.84
C LEU A 5 -34.27 7.24 -11.63
N ILE A 6 -33.07 6.66 -11.59
CA ILE A 6 -32.78 5.35 -12.20
C ILE A 6 -33.65 4.26 -11.54
N LEU A 7 -33.66 4.20 -10.21
CA LEU A 7 -34.43 3.20 -9.46
C LEU A 7 -35.94 3.37 -9.66
N GLY A 8 -36.44 4.61 -9.61
CA GLY A 8 -37.85 4.92 -9.84
C GLY A 8 -38.32 4.59 -11.26
N GLY A 9 -37.49 4.87 -12.26
CA GLY A 9 -37.75 4.48 -13.66
C GLY A 9 -37.79 2.96 -13.85
N LEU A 10 -36.83 2.24 -13.26
CA LEU A 10 -36.80 0.78 -13.29
C LEU A 10 -38.03 0.17 -12.61
N LEU A 11 -38.44 0.73 -11.46
CA LEU A 11 -39.59 0.25 -10.71
C LEU A 11 -40.91 0.46 -11.48
N LEU A 12 -41.05 1.59 -12.19
CA LEU A 12 -42.19 1.83 -13.09
C LEU A 12 -42.23 0.85 -14.26
N ILE A 13 -41.07 0.53 -14.85
CA ILE A 13 -40.96 -0.48 -15.92
C ILE A 13 -41.36 -1.85 -15.38
N LEU A 14 -40.84 -2.26 -14.22
CA LEU A 14 -41.18 -3.53 -13.58
C LEU A 14 -42.68 -3.60 -13.23
N ALA A 15 -43.25 -2.54 -12.67
CA ALA A 15 -44.68 -2.48 -12.37
C ALA A 15 -45.53 -2.59 -13.64
N GLY A 16 -45.13 -1.93 -14.73
CA GLY A 16 -45.75 -2.06 -16.05
C GLY A 16 -45.67 -3.48 -16.60
N LEU A 17 -44.51 -4.15 -16.49
CA LEU A 17 -44.32 -5.53 -16.93
C LEU A 17 -45.13 -6.52 -16.10
N VAL A 18 -45.15 -6.38 -14.78
CA VAL A 18 -45.94 -7.22 -13.88
C VAL A 18 -47.44 -7.06 -14.16
N TRP A 19 -47.91 -5.83 -14.38
CA TRP A 19 -49.29 -5.59 -14.82
C TRP A 19 -49.56 -6.24 -16.18
N LEU A 20 -48.63 -6.16 -17.12
CA LEU A 20 -48.76 -6.80 -18.43
C LEU A 20 -48.91 -8.33 -18.33
N VAL A 21 -48.13 -8.97 -17.45
CA VAL A 21 -48.23 -10.42 -17.15
C VAL A 21 -49.58 -10.74 -16.49
N MET A 22 -50.05 -9.94 -15.53
CA MET A 22 -51.38 -10.11 -14.92
C MET A 22 -52.50 -10.03 -15.97
N LEU A 23 -52.41 -9.08 -16.91
CA LEU A 23 -53.37 -8.97 -18.01
C LEU A 23 -53.31 -10.20 -18.94
N ALA A 24 -52.12 -10.72 -19.21
CA ALA A 24 -51.94 -11.91 -20.03
C ALA A 24 -52.60 -13.14 -19.38
N PHE A 25 -52.41 -13.36 -18.06
CA PHE A 25 -53.12 -14.40 -17.32
C PHE A 25 -54.65 -14.23 -17.35
N GLY A 26 -55.14 -12.99 -17.33
CA GLY A 26 -56.56 -12.68 -17.47
C GLY A 26 -57.16 -13.02 -18.84
N THR A 27 -56.33 -13.19 -19.87
CA THR A 27 -56.78 -13.61 -21.22
C THR A 27 -56.67 -15.12 -21.42
N SER A 28 -55.56 -15.74 -21.01
CA SER A 28 -55.40 -17.20 -21.00
C SER A 28 -54.17 -17.62 -20.18
N LEU A 29 -54.19 -18.86 -19.71
CA LEU A 29 -53.06 -19.45 -18.99
C LEU A 29 -51.80 -19.58 -19.86
N LEU A 30 -51.97 -19.88 -21.15
CA LEU A 30 -50.88 -19.99 -22.14
C LEU A 30 -50.20 -18.64 -22.39
N TRP A 31 -50.98 -17.56 -22.52
CA TRP A 31 -50.42 -16.21 -22.67
C TRP A 31 -49.75 -15.72 -21.38
N GLY A 32 -50.29 -16.05 -20.21
CA GLY A 32 -49.66 -15.76 -18.92
C GLY A 32 -48.27 -16.39 -18.79
N ILE A 33 -48.16 -17.71 -19.01
CA ILE A 33 -46.88 -18.43 -18.96
C ILE A 33 -45.93 -17.96 -20.06
N GLY A 34 -46.44 -17.75 -21.29
CA GLY A 34 -45.64 -17.23 -22.40
C GLY A 34 -45.08 -15.84 -22.12
N SER A 35 -45.86 -14.97 -21.45
CA SER A 35 -45.44 -13.61 -21.09
C SER A 35 -44.35 -13.54 -20.01
N LEU A 36 -43.93 -14.67 -19.43
CA LEU A 36 -42.75 -14.70 -18.57
C LEU A 36 -41.44 -14.61 -19.38
N LEU A 37 -41.50 -14.90 -20.68
CA LEU A 37 -40.36 -14.86 -21.59
C LEU A 37 -40.40 -13.61 -22.49
N PRO A 38 -39.32 -12.79 -22.55
CA PRO A 38 -39.27 -11.54 -23.32
C PRO A 38 -39.69 -11.60 -24.80
N PRO A 39 -39.40 -12.65 -25.59
CA PRO A 39 -39.86 -12.68 -26.98
C PRO A 39 -41.38 -12.92 -27.12
N LEU A 40 -41.97 -13.65 -26.18
CA LEU A 40 -43.40 -14.00 -26.20
C LEU A 40 -44.28 -12.88 -25.64
N THR A 41 -43.75 -12.04 -24.73
CA THR A 41 -44.44 -10.81 -24.29
C THR A 41 -44.71 -9.86 -25.45
N LEU A 42 -43.76 -9.71 -26.38
CA LEU A 42 -43.93 -8.89 -27.58
C LEU A 42 -45.05 -9.44 -28.48
N GLY A 43 -45.14 -10.77 -28.60
CA GLY A 43 -46.25 -11.44 -29.30
C GLY A 43 -47.62 -11.16 -28.66
N TYR A 44 -47.70 -11.18 -27.32
CA TYR A 44 -48.92 -10.83 -26.61
C TYR A 44 -49.31 -9.36 -26.82
N ILE A 45 -48.34 -8.44 -26.76
CA ILE A 45 -48.57 -7.00 -26.99
C ILE A 45 -49.11 -6.75 -28.40
N ALA A 46 -48.56 -7.42 -29.41
CA ALA A 46 -49.01 -7.29 -30.80
C ALA A 46 -50.44 -7.85 -30.99
N ALA A 47 -50.73 -9.02 -30.41
CA ALA A 47 -52.03 -9.67 -30.54
C ALA A 47 -53.14 -8.99 -29.72
N HIS A 48 -52.82 -8.47 -28.52
CA HIS A 48 -53.77 -7.93 -27.54
C HIS A 48 -53.51 -6.46 -27.19
N TRP A 49 -53.14 -5.66 -28.20
CA TRP A 49 -52.76 -4.25 -28.05
C TRP A 49 -53.78 -3.40 -27.26
N ARG A 50 -55.08 -3.59 -27.51
CA ARG A 50 -56.15 -2.84 -26.84
C ARG A 50 -56.14 -3.01 -25.31
N THR A 51 -55.74 -4.19 -24.84
CA THR A 51 -55.64 -4.56 -23.43
C THR A 51 -54.27 -4.18 -22.87
N ALA A 52 -53.20 -4.47 -23.62
CA ALA A 52 -51.82 -4.25 -23.19
C ALA A 52 -51.40 -2.77 -23.13
N ARG A 53 -52.04 -1.87 -23.92
CA ARG A 53 -51.63 -0.45 -24.05
C ARG A 53 -51.45 0.29 -22.72
N LYS A 54 -52.26 -0.01 -21.70
CA LYS A 54 -52.18 0.67 -20.39
C LYS A 54 -50.89 0.30 -19.64
N ALA A 55 -50.57 -0.99 -19.63
CA ALA A 55 -49.35 -1.51 -19.01
C ALA A 55 -48.09 -1.07 -19.79
N VAL A 56 -48.18 -1.06 -21.13
CA VAL A 56 -47.10 -0.56 -22.00
C VAL A 56 -46.85 0.94 -21.79
N MET A 57 -47.90 1.76 -21.64
CA MET A 57 -47.74 3.19 -21.34
C MET A 57 -47.10 3.44 -19.98
N LEU A 58 -47.45 2.64 -18.96
CA LEU A 58 -46.81 2.72 -17.65
C LEU A 58 -45.32 2.36 -17.73
N ALA A 59 -44.97 1.30 -18.46
CA ALA A 59 -43.57 0.93 -18.68
C ALA A 59 -42.81 2.01 -19.48
N ALA A 60 -43.41 2.55 -20.54
CA ALA A 60 -42.84 3.64 -21.33
C ALA A 60 -42.61 4.91 -20.51
N LEU A 61 -43.49 5.22 -19.55
CA LEU A 61 -43.34 6.34 -18.63
C LEU A 61 -42.09 6.18 -17.75
N GLY A 62 -41.72 4.95 -17.38
CA GLY A 62 -40.50 4.67 -16.61
C GLY A 62 -39.19 4.80 -17.41
N VAL A 63 -39.25 4.77 -18.75
CA VAL A 63 -38.06 4.94 -19.62
C VAL A 63 -37.52 6.37 -19.54
N ILE A 64 -38.40 7.37 -19.40
CA ILE A 64 -38.01 8.79 -19.32
C ILE A 64 -37.10 9.07 -18.12
N PRO A 65 -37.49 8.79 -16.85
CA PRO A 65 -36.62 9.01 -15.70
C PRO A 65 -35.39 8.10 -15.71
N LEU A 66 -35.47 6.91 -16.32
CA LEU A 66 -34.31 6.02 -16.48
C LEU A 66 -33.24 6.63 -17.39
N ILE A 67 -33.62 7.12 -18.58
CA ILE A 67 -32.69 7.78 -19.52
C ILE A 67 -32.13 9.05 -18.91
N VAL A 68 -32.97 9.87 -18.28
CA VAL A 68 -32.52 11.11 -17.61
C VAL A 68 -31.55 10.80 -16.47
N GLY A 69 -31.86 9.80 -15.64
CA GLY A 69 -31.00 9.36 -14.55
C GLY A 69 -29.64 8.82 -15.03
N LEU A 70 -29.63 8.00 -16.09
CA LEU A 70 -28.40 7.51 -16.72
C LEU A 70 -27.58 8.62 -17.37
N THR A 71 -28.24 9.60 -18.02
CA THR A 71 -27.55 10.75 -18.65
C THR A 71 -26.92 11.65 -17.59
N LEU A 72 -27.63 11.92 -16.48
CA LEU A 72 -27.08 12.67 -15.35
C LEU A 72 -25.91 11.92 -14.70
N LEU A 73 -26.02 10.60 -14.56
CA LEU A 73 -24.94 9.76 -14.02
C LEU A 73 -23.71 9.76 -14.95
N ALA A 74 -23.92 9.63 -16.27
CA ALA A 74 -22.83 9.68 -17.26
C ALA A 74 -22.07 11.01 -17.21
N ASN A 75 -22.79 12.11 -16.98
CA ASN A 75 -22.20 13.44 -16.93
C ASN A 75 -21.49 13.76 -15.61
N ARG A 76 -21.87 13.09 -14.51
CA ARG A 76 -21.25 13.29 -13.18
C ARG A 76 -20.13 12.29 -12.91
N ASP A 77 -20.40 11.00 -13.11
CA ASP A 77 -19.52 9.88 -12.78
C ASP A 77 -19.46 8.86 -13.94
N PRO A 78 -18.71 9.13 -15.02
CA PRO A 78 -18.63 8.23 -16.18
C PRO A 78 -18.10 6.83 -15.82
N GLU A 79 -17.24 6.74 -14.79
CA GLU A 79 -16.69 5.47 -14.29
C GLU A 79 -17.77 4.58 -13.66
N ARG A 80 -18.70 5.16 -12.89
CA ARG A 80 -19.80 4.40 -12.28
C ARG A 80 -20.77 3.87 -13.33
N LEU A 81 -21.04 4.64 -14.38
CA LEU A 81 -21.85 4.19 -15.51
C LEU A 81 -21.16 3.03 -16.24
N HIS A 82 -19.84 3.13 -16.47
CA HIS A 82 -19.06 2.05 -17.06
C HIS A 82 -19.13 0.77 -16.21
N ALA A 83 -18.98 0.88 -14.89
CA ALA A 83 -19.07 -0.26 -13.97
C ALA A 83 -20.46 -0.93 -13.97
N LEU A 84 -21.54 -0.14 -14.07
CA LEU A 84 -22.91 -0.64 -14.16
C LEU A 84 -23.19 -1.36 -15.50
N VAL A 85 -22.73 -0.79 -16.62
CA VAL A 85 -22.97 -1.32 -17.97
C VAL A 85 -22.10 -2.54 -18.27
N SER A 86 -20.84 -2.53 -17.81
CA SER A 86 -19.89 -3.64 -18.01
C SER A 86 -20.18 -4.88 -17.15
N LEU A 87 -21.21 -4.80 -16.29
CA LEU A 87 -21.54 -5.80 -15.28
C LEU A 87 -20.33 -6.11 -14.39
N GLU A 88 -19.43 -5.15 -14.20
CA GLU A 88 -18.24 -5.31 -13.34
C GLU A 88 -18.64 -5.54 -11.89
N TRP A 89 -19.76 -4.97 -11.44
CA TRP A 89 -20.32 -5.26 -10.12
C TRP A 89 -20.73 -6.75 -9.92
N LEU A 90 -20.99 -7.48 -11.02
CA LEU A 90 -21.33 -8.91 -10.99
C LEU A 90 -20.07 -9.79 -11.06
N LYS A 91 -18.99 -9.25 -11.63
CA LYS A 91 -17.66 -9.87 -11.63
C LYS A 91 -16.98 -9.44 -10.34
N GLY A 92 -17.21 -10.21 -9.27
CA GLY A 92 -16.49 -10.06 -8.00
C GLY A 92 -15.03 -9.69 -8.28
N GLU A 93 -14.57 -8.64 -7.61
CA GLU A 93 -13.36 -7.89 -7.94
C GLU A 93 -12.28 -8.76 -8.57
N ARG A 94 -11.94 -8.38 -9.80
CA ARG A 94 -10.99 -9.11 -10.62
C ARG A 94 -9.62 -9.05 -9.92
N LYS A 95 -9.33 -10.08 -9.14
CA LYS A 95 -8.03 -10.33 -8.49
C LYS A 95 -6.98 -10.26 -9.59
N ALA A 96 -6.16 -9.21 -9.59
CA ALA A 96 -5.01 -9.14 -10.47
C ALA A 96 -4.13 -10.36 -10.15
N PRO A 97 -3.56 -11.06 -11.15
CA PRO A 97 -2.67 -12.18 -10.88
C PRO A 97 -1.55 -11.71 -9.96
N SER A 98 -1.32 -12.44 -8.86
CA SER A 98 -0.23 -12.08 -7.95
C SER A 98 1.08 -12.20 -8.70
N GLU A 99 1.86 -11.12 -8.73
CA GLU A 99 3.21 -11.10 -9.31
C GLU A 99 4.16 -12.02 -8.53
N LEU A 100 3.80 -12.30 -7.27
CA LEU A 100 4.52 -13.15 -6.33
C LEU A 100 3.89 -14.54 -6.24
N ALA A 101 4.72 -15.56 -6.06
CA ALA A 101 4.28 -16.91 -5.72
C ALA A 101 3.98 -17.01 -4.21
N ILE A 102 2.73 -16.72 -3.83
CA ILE A 102 2.25 -16.82 -2.45
C ILE A 102 1.28 -17.99 -2.33
N ASP A 103 1.69 -19.07 -1.65
CA ASP A 103 0.81 -20.18 -1.22
C ASP A 103 0.72 -20.16 0.31
N LEU A 104 0.21 -19.04 0.83
CA LEU A 104 -0.07 -18.86 2.25
C LEU A 104 -1.55 -19.13 2.51
N ARG A 105 -1.83 -19.97 3.50
CA ARG A 105 -3.19 -20.32 3.90
C ARG A 105 -3.40 -20.07 5.38
N GLY A 106 -4.64 -19.76 5.72
CA GLY A 106 -5.08 -19.65 7.09
C GLY A 106 -6.14 -18.58 7.29
N GLU A 107 -6.21 -18.09 8.51
CA GLU A 107 -7.22 -17.16 8.97
C GLU A 107 -6.59 -15.94 9.64
N LEU A 108 -7.25 -14.80 9.49
CA LEU A 108 -6.99 -13.57 10.22
C LEU A 108 -8.30 -13.09 10.84
N ASN A 109 -8.34 -13.02 12.16
CA ASN A 109 -9.56 -12.69 12.91
C ASN A 109 -10.76 -13.60 12.55
N GLY A 110 -10.49 -14.91 12.39
CA GLY A 110 -11.50 -15.92 12.07
C GLY A 110 -12.04 -15.86 10.63
N GLN A 111 -11.45 -15.03 9.78
CA GLN A 111 -11.80 -14.93 8.37
C GLN A 111 -10.67 -15.49 7.51
N PRO A 112 -10.96 -16.18 6.39
CA PRO A 112 -9.94 -16.63 5.46
C PRO A 112 -9.06 -15.46 5.02
N PHE A 113 -7.75 -15.65 5.10
CA PHE A 113 -6.76 -14.65 4.67
C PHE A 113 -5.93 -15.21 3.52
N GLN A 114 -5.95 -14.51 2.39
CA GLN A 114 -5.21 -14.88 1.18
C GLN A 114 -4.45 -13.67 0.66
N PRO A 115 -3.28 -13.34 1.21
CA PRO A 115 -2.53 -12.15 0.82
C PRO A 115 -2.16 -12.21 -0.67
N GLN A 116 -2.24 -11.07 -1.35
CA GLN A 116 -1.82 -10.92 -2.75
C GLN A 116 -0.53 -10.11 -2.89
N GLN A 117 -0.18 -9.36 -1.84
CA GLN A 117 1.03 -8.57 -1.78
C GLN A 117 1.83 -9.00 -0.55
N ALA A 118 3.14 -9.13 -0.73
CA ALA A 118 4.07 -9.42 0.34
C ALA A 118 5.35 -8.60 0.14
N GLU A 119 5.75 -7.85 1.15
CA GLU A 119 6.92 -6.97 1.11
C GLU A 119 7.69 -7.08 2.43
N LEU A 120 9.01 -6.93 2.37
CA LEU A 120 9.90 -6.79 3.52
C LEU A 120 10.84 -5.62 3.29
N ILE A 121 10.38 -4.45 3.73
CA ILE A 121 11.05 -3.17 3.49
C ILE A 121 11.28 -2.51 4.84
N ASP A 122 12.46 -1.93 5.04
CA ASP A 122 12.85 -1.23 6.27
C ASP A 122 12.67 -2.09 7.54
N GLY A 123 12.85 -3.40 7.42
CA GLY A 123 12.71 -4.36 8.52
C GLY A 123 11.26 -4.63 8.95
N VAL A 124 10.28 -4.27 8.11
CA VAL A 124 8.87 -4.62 8.32
C VAL A 124 8.42 -5.57 7.21
N LEU A 125 8.03 -6.78 7.61
CA LEU A 125 7.39 -7.76 6.74
C LEU A 125 5.89 -7.47 6.72
N SER A 126 5.31 -7.11 5.57
CA SER A 126 3.88 -6.86 5.39
C SER A 126 3.28 -7.88 4.43
N LEU A 127 2.15 -8.46 4.80
CA LEU A 127 1.29 -9.33 3.99
C LEU A 127 -0.06 -8.64 3.86
N ARG A 128 -0.51 -8.35 2.64
CA ARG A 128 -1.73 -7.56 2.41
C ARG A 128 -2.72 -8.27 1.50
N GLU A 129 -3.98 -8.20 1.88
CA GLU A 129 -5.13 -8.61 1.09
C GLU A 129 -5.99 -7.38 0.73
N GLY A 130 -6.23 -7.19 -0.56
CA GLY A 130 -6.92 -6.04 -1.12
C GLY A 130 -6.01 -5.11 -1.93
N GLN A 131 -6.60 -4.34 -2.83
CA GLN A 131 -5.91 -3.37 -3.71
C GLN A 131 -6.33 -1.93 -3.42
N ASP A 132 -7.21 -1.72 -2.45
CA ASP A 132 -7.72 -0.41 -2.04
C ASP A 132 -6.69 0.34 -1.17
N PHE A 133 -6.92 1.65 -0.94
CA PHE A 133 -6.05 2.46 -0.08
C PHE A 133 -5.86 1.84 1.32
N PHE A 134 -6.92 1.19 1.82
CA PHE A 134 -6.85 0.33 2.99
C PHE A 134 -6.83 -1.14 2.56
N ALA A 135 -5.87 -1.91 3.06
CA ALA A 135 -5.96 -3.35 2.94
C ALA A 135 -7.19 -3.84 3.71
N ARG A 136 -7.91 -4.82 3.16
CA ARG A 136 -9.03 -5.46 3.86
C ARG A 136 -8.54 -6.23 5.06
N ARG A 137 -7.39 -6.86 4.89
CA ARG A 137 -6.68 -7.61 5.93
C ARG A 137 -5.20 -7.44 5.70
N GLU A 138 -4.45 -7.22 6.78
CA GLU A 138 -3.01 -7.05 6.73
C GLU A 138 -2.36 -7.63 7.98
N VAL A 139 -1.22 -8.28 7.78
CA VAL A 139 -0.28 -8.66 8.84
C VAL A 139 1.00 -7.90 8.61
N SER A 140 1.47 -7.19 9.64
CA SER A 140 2.73 -6.47 9.64
C SER A 140 3.61 -6.97 10.78
N ILE A 141 4.85 -7.37 10.49
CA ILE A 141 5.80 -7.90 11.47
C ILE A 141 7.05 -7.03 11.45
N ARG A 142 7.30 -6.32 12.55
CA ARG A 142 8.49 -5.48 12.73
C ARG A 142 9.64 -6.35 13.22
N LEU A 143 10.51 -6.77 12.31
CA LEU A 143 11.66 -7.64 12.59
C LEU A 143 12.84 -6.87 13.21
N GLY A 144 12.93 -5.55 12.96
CA GLY A 144 14.00 -4.69 13.47
C GLY A 144 15.37 -4.92 12.81
N LEU A 145 15.44 -5.82 11.82
CA LEU A 145 16.63 -6.11 11.02
C LEU A 145 16.25 -6.01 9.53
N GLN A 146 17.11 -5.39 8.73
CA GLN A 146 17.08 -5.47 7.27
C GLN A 146 17.72 -6.81 6.88
N PRO A 147 16.98 -7.75 6.26
CA PRO A 147 17.54 -9.04 5.89
C PRO A 147 18.53 -8.90 4.72
N GLY A 148 19.59 -9.71 4.75
CA GLY A 148 20.54 -9.82 3.64
C GLY A 148 20.03 -10.79 2.58
N ASP A 149 20.74 -11.90 2.38
CA ASP A 149 20.37 -12.95 1.42
C ASP A 149 19.53 -14.07 2.04
N GLU A 150 19.53 -14.19 3.35
CA GLU A 150 18.76 -15.17 4.12
C GLU A 150 18.16 -14.50 5.35
N LEU A 151 16.93 -14.89 5.68
CA LEU A 151 16.24 -14.49 6.89
C LEU A 151 15.67 -15.75 7.55
N ARG A 152 16.29 -16.16 8.66
CA ARG A 152 15.76 -17.20 9.53
C ARG A 152 15.42 -16.63 10.90
N LEU A 153 14.20 -16.85 11.34
CA LEU A 153 13.72 -16.38 12.64
C LEU A 153 12.71 -17.36 13.22
N ASP A 154 12.99 -17.79 14.45
CA ASP A 154 12.11 -18.62 15.26
C ASP A 154 11.77 -17.87 16.54
N VAL A 155 10.48 -17.75 16.83
CA VAL A 155 9.94 -17.14 18.05
C VAL A 155 8.88 -18.06 18.61
N LEU A 156 9.04 -18.43 19.88
CA LEU A 156 8.05 -19.16 20.66
C LEU A 156 7.34 -18.24 21.66
N PRO A 157 6.14 -18.61 22.15
CA PRO A 157 5.34 -17.78 23.05
C PRO A 157 6.10 -17.35 24.32
N GLU A 158 6.86 -18.28 24.90
CA GLU A 158 7.56 -18.14 26.19
C GLU A 158 8.98 -17.58 26.08
N ASP A 159 9.48 -17.33 24.87
CA ASP A 159 10.84 -16.79 24.71
C ASP A 159 11.00 -15.46 25.48
N ALA A 160 12.19 -15.20 25.99
CA ALA A 160 12.50 -13.94 26.68
C ALA A 160 13.19 -12.94 25.75
N GLY A 161 13.16 -11.65 26.11
CA GLY A 161 13.87 -10.60 25.38
C GLY A 161 13.02 -9.83 24.36
N SER A 162 13.69 -9.05 23.50
CA SER A 162 13.02 -8.24 22.47
C SER A 162 12.59 -9.15 21.31
N LYS A 163 11.29 -9.31 21.14
CA LYS A 163 10.69 -10.05 20.03
C LYS A 163 10.21 -9.08 18.94
N PRO A 164 10.00 -9.56 17.71
CA PRO A 164 9.28 -8.80 16.70
C PRO A 164 7.92 -8.30 17.23
N GLU A 165 7.49 -7.13 16.78
CA GLU A 165 6.11 -6.70 17.03
C GLU A 165 5.24 -7.16 15.85
N VAL A 166 4.20 -7.94 16.15
CA VAL A 166 3.20 -8.37 15.16
C VAL A 166 1.99 -7.46 15.28
N GLU A 167 1.63 -6.81 14.18
CA GLU A 167 0.41 -6.04 14.03
C GLU A 167 -0.52 -6.77 13.05
N ILE A 168 -1.78 -6.94 13.43
CA ILE A 168 -2.84 -7.41 12.55
C ILE A 168 -3.85 -6.29 12.37
N SER A 169 -4.28 -6.09 11.12
CA SER A 169 -5.23 -5.05 10.73
C SER A 169 -6.32 -5.65 9.86
N TRP A 170 -7.58 -5.31 10.10
CA TRP A 170 -8.70 -5.77 9.28
C TRP A 170 -9.80 -4.71 9.18
N LEU A 171 -10.48 -4.70 8.04
CA LEU A 171 -11.62 -3.84 7.75
C LEU A 171 -12.88 -4.70 7.60
N LEU A 172 -13.88 -4.48 8.46
CA LEU A 172 -15.19 -5.13 8.32
C LEU A 172 -16.04 -4.39 7.26
N PRO A 173 -16.95 -5.10 6.54
CA PRO A 173 -17.75 -4.48 5.49
C PRO A 173 -18.59 -3.28 5.93
N GLU A 174 -19.01 -3.22 7.20
CA GLU A 174 -19.79 -2.12 7.76
C GLU A 174 -18.93 -0.96 8.30
N GLN A 175 -17.61 -1.10 8.29
CA GLN A 175 -16.67 -0.12 8.86
C GLN A 175 -15.98 0.68 7.76
N GLU A 176 -15.77 1.98 8.01
CA GLU A 176 -15.01 2.86 7.11
C GLU A 176 -13.51 2.88 7.41
N LEU A 177 -13.10 2.43 8.60
CA LEU A 177 -11.72 2.42 9.07
C LEU A 177 -11.34 1.03 9.59
N PRO A 178 -10.09 0.58 9.34
CA PRO A 178 -9.65 -0.72 9.82
C PRO A 178 -9.41 -0.72 11.33
N GLU A 179 -9.66 -1.86 11.95
CA GLU A 179 -9.22 -2.15 13.31
C GLU A 179 -7.83 -2.77 13.30
N ALA A 180 -6.96 -2.32 14.20
CA ALA A 180 -5.62 -2.87 14.37
C ALA A 180 -5.40 -3.40 15.79
N ARG A 181 -4.60 -4.47 15.91
CA ARG A 181 -4.12 -5.01 17.20
C ARG A 181 -2.63 -5.32 17.08
N ARG A 182 -1.86 -4.93 18.10
CA ARG A 182 -0.41 -5.21 18.19
C ARG A 182 -0.12 -6.22 19.29
N LEU A 183 0.85 -7.09 19.01
CA LEU A 183 1.31 -8.15 19.88
C LEU A 183 2.84 -8.14 19.92
N GLY A 184 3.40 -7.94 21.10
CA GLY A 184 4.84 -8.10 21.34
C GLY A 184 5.23 -9.46 21.91
N LYS A 185 4.28 -10.33 22.25
CA LYS A 185 4.51 -11.62 22.91
C LYS A 185 3.34 -12.60 22.77
N GLY A 186 3.55 -13.85 23.17
CA GLY A 186 2.51 -14.89 23.24
C GLY A 186 2.13 -15.52 21.90
N TYR A 187 2.90 -15.23 20.85
CA TYR A 187 2.70 -15.78 19.51
C TYR A 187 3.84 -16.73 19.15
N THR A 188 3.61 -17.57 18.13
CA THR A 188 4.65 -18.36 17.46
C THR A 188 4.90 -17.76 16.09
N LEU A 189 6.16 -17.54 15.73
CA LEU A 189 6.59 -17.08 14.41
C LEU A 189 7.76 -17.93 13.94
N HIS A 190 7.66 -18.48 12.74
CA HIS A 190 8.76 -19.14 12.04
C HIS A 190 8.88 -18.54 10.64
N LEU A 191 10.09 -18.09 10.31
CA LEU A 191 10.49 -17.59 9.01
C LEU A 191 11.75 -18.34 8.58
N ASP A 192 11.76 -18.90 7.37
CA ASP A 192 12.96 -19.42 6.71
C ASP A 192 12.94 -19.00 5.25
N LEU A 193 13.49 -17.82 4.97
CA LEU A 193 13.39 -17.14 3.68
C LEU A 193 14.78 -16.98 3.05
N LYS A 194 14.87 -17.23 1.74
CA LYS A 194 16.13 -17.16 0.98
C LYS A 194 15.95 -16.33 -0.29
N ARG A 195 17.01 -15.63 -0.71
CA ARG A 195 17.03 -14.86 -1.95
C ARG A 195 16.79 -15.76 -3.15
N ARG A 196 15.78 -15.41 -3.96
CA ARG A 196 15.42 -16.10 -5.21
C ARG A 196 15.64 -15.21 -6.43
N GLY A 197 15.44 -13.90 -6.29
CA GLY A 197 15.58 -12.92 -7.36
C GLY A 197 16.40 -11.69 -6.97
N PRO A 198 16.48 -10.68 -7.86
CA PRO A 198 17.20 -9.43 -7.59
C PRO A 198 16.70 -8.71 -6.34
N ASN A 199 15.39 -8.76 -6.09
CA ASN A 199 14.72 -8.12 -4.96
C ASN A 199 13.65 -9.00 -4.33
N THR A 200 13.78 -10.34 -4.41
CA THR A 200 12.80 -11.26 -3.81
C THR A 200 13.45 -12.25 -2.85
N LEU A 201 12.78 -12.45 -1.72
CA LEU A 201 13.03 -13.56 -0.80
C LEU A 201 11.84 -14.52 -0.89
N ALA A 202 12.10 -15.81 -0.80
CA ALA A 202 11.06 -16.84 -0.80
C ALA A 202 11.36 -17.93 0.23
N GLY A 203 10.31 -18.50 0.82
CA GLY A 203 10.41 -19.65 1.70
C GLY A 203 9.27 -19.80 2.69
N ALA A 204 9.53 -20.56 3.75
CA ALA A 204 8.52 -20.96 4.71
C ALA A 204 8.13 -19.80 5.64
N PHE A 205 6.81 -19.68 5.86
CA PHE A 205 6.21 -18.73 6.78
C PHE A 205 5.19 -19.45 7.66
N HIS A 206 5.28 -19.24 8.97
CA HIS A 206 4.29 -19.72 9.93
C HIS A 206 4.09 -18.69 11.05
N LEU A 207 2.84 -18.30 11.28
CA LEU A 207 2.44 -17.38 12.34
C LEU A 207 1.20 -17.91 13.05
N VAL A 208 1.26 -18.04 14.37
CA VAL A 208 0.11 -18.41 15.20
C VAL A 208 -0.01 -17.40 16.33
N LEU A 209 -1.16 -16.73 16.41
CA LEU A 209 -1.47 -15.78 17.47
C LEU A 209 -2.26 -16.47 18.60
N PRO A 210 -2.33 -15.84 19.80
CA PRO A 210 -3.20 -16.31 20.87
C PRO A 210 -4.66 -16.56 20.43
N PRO A 211 -5.37 -17.53 21.03
CA PRO A 211 -6.68 -17.99 20.56
C PRO A 211 -7.74 -16.88 20.38
N GLN A 212 -7.71 -15.83 21.20
CA GLN A 212 -8.66 -14.72 21.13
C GLN A 212 -8.58 -13.91 19.83
N PHE A 213 -7.49 -14.04 19.06
CA PHE A 213 -7.33 -13.35 17.78
C PHE A 213 -7.76 -14.19 16.58
N HIS A 214 -8.01 -15.50 16.75
CA HIS A 214 -8.40 -16.39 15.66
C HIS A 214 -7.52 -16.23 14.40
N THR A 215 -6.20 -16.13 14.60
CA THR A 215 -5.25 -15.88 13.51
C THR A 215 -4.20 -16.98 13.48
N THR A 216 -4.17 -17.71 12.37
CA THR A 216 -3.16 -18.73 12.07
C THR A 216 -2.83 -18.64 10.59
N LEU A 217 -1.55 -18.56 10.25
CA LEU A 217 -1.08 -18.44 8.87
C LEU A 217 0.09 -19.39 8.65
N SER A 218 0.08 -20.13 7.56
CA SER A 218 1.10 -21.14 7.27
C SER A 218 1.23 -21.36 5.77
N GLY A 219 2.45 -21.56 5.30
CA GLY A 219 2.72 -21.94 3.92
C GLY A 219 4.03 -21.35 3.40
N GLU A 220 4.08 -21.19 2.09
CA GLU A 220 5.22 -20.60 1.38
C GLU A 220 4.86 -19.19 0.92
N VAL A 221 5.79 -18.27 1.11
CA VAL A 221 5.63 -16.88 0.69
C VAL A 221 6.83 -16.45 -0.14
N GLU A 222 6.55 -15.64 -1.16
CA GLU A 222 7.54 -14.85 -1.87
C GLU A 222 7.25 -13.37 -1.62
N LEU A 223 8.28 -12.59 -1.32
CA LEU A 223 8.17 -11.21 -0.88
C LEU A 223 9.23 -10.32 -1.50
N PHE A 224 8.84 -9.08 -1.81
CA PHE A 224 9.76 -8.08 -2.33
C PHE A 224 10.58 -7.42 -1.22
N THR A 225 11.86 -7.18 -1.45
CA THR A 225 12.76 -6.48 -0.50
C THR A 225 12.86 -4.97 -0.77
N ASP A 226 12.31 -4.52 -1.90
CA ASP A 226 12.21 -3.12 -2.29
C ASP A 226 10.95 -2.93 -3.17
N ARG A 227 10.65 -1.69 -3.54
CA ARG A 227 9.53 -1.34 -4.42
C ARG A 227 9.95 -1.23 -5.89
N LEU A 228 11.07 -1.85 -6.27
CA LEU A 228 11.38 -2.05 -7.68
C LEU A 228 10.55 -3.21 -8.20
N ARG A 229 10.22 -3.14 -9.49
CA ARG A 229 9.64 -4.26 -10.24
C ARG A 229 10.55 -4.58 -11.39
N TYR A 230 10.56 -5.84 -11.81
CA TYR A 230 11.47 -6.32 -12.84
C TYR A 230 10.69 -6.93 -13.99
N ARG A 231 11.10 -6.62 -15.23
CA ARG A 231 10.61 -7.26 -16.45
C ARG A 231 11.81 -7.68 -17.28
N ASP A 232 11.83 -8.94 -17.70
CA ASP A 232 12.93 -9.52 -18.48
C ASP A 232 14.32 -9.31 -17.83
N GLY A 233 14.38 -9.38 -16.49
CA GLY A 233 15.61 -9.18 -15.71
C GLY A 233 16.09 -7.73 -15.60
N GLN A 234 15.35 -6.76 -16.16
CA GLN A 234 15.62 -5.32 -16.07
C GLN A 234 14.60 -4.64 -15.17
N VAL A 235 14.96 -3.51 -14.56
CA VAL A 235 14.02 -2.71 -13.75
C VAL A 235 12.90 -2.17 -14.65
N ASP A 236 11.65 -2.41 -14.27
CA ASP A 236 10.48 -1.85 -14.94
C ASP A 236 10.32 -0.37 -14.59
N LEU A 237 10.88 0.48 -15.45
CA LEU A 237 10.79 1.93 -15.32
C LEU A 237 9.36 2.46 -15.43
N ARG A 238 8.36 1.63 -15.82
CA ARG A 238 6.96 2.06 -15.88
C ARG A 238 6.26 1.96 -14.53
N HIS A 239 6.83 1.24 -13.56
CA HIS A 239 6.26 1.12 -12.23
C HIS A 239 6.42 2.41 -11.42
N ASP A 240 5.32 2.91 -10.86
CA ASP A 240 5.32 4.12 -10.04
C ASP A 240 5.72 3.81 -8.61
N SER A 241 7.00 4.00 -8.30
CA SER A 241 7.49 3.97 -6.93
C SER A 241 8.63 4.97 -6.75
N MET A 242 8.84 5.39 -5.50
CA MET A 242 10.01 6.22 -5.14
C MET A 242 11.32 5.48 -5.44
N ASP A 243 11.34 4.15 -5.32
CA ASP A 243 12.51 3.33 -5.60
C ASP A 243 12.84 3.33 -7.10
N THR A 244 11.82 3.32 -7.98
CA THR A 244 12.03 3.50 -9.43
C THR A 244 12.67 4.85 -9.72
N LEU A 245 12.21 5.93 -9.09
CA LEU A 245 12.81 7.26 -9.26
C LEU A 245 14.25 7.31 -8.73
N HIS A 246 14.52 6.67 -7.60
CA HIS A 246 15.87 6.55 -7.03
C HIS A 246 16.81 5.80 -7.99
N TYR A 247 16.34 4.68 -8.55
CA TYR A 247 17.06 3.93 -9.58
C TYR A 247 17.37 4.79 -10.81
N VAL A 248 16.37 5.50 -11.35
CA VAL A 248 16.53 6.39 -12.52
C VAL A 248 17.52 7.52 -12.22
N ALA A 249 17.42 8.14 -11.04
CA ALA A 249 18.34 9.20 -10.62
C ALA A 249 19.78 8.68 -10.54
N ARG A 250 19.98 7.53 -9.86
CA ARG A 250 21.30 6.92 -9.69
C ARG A 250 21.92 6.54 -11.03
N ASP A 251 21.16 5.86 -11.90
CA ASP A 251 21.63 5.49 -13.24
C ASP A 251 22.02 6.72 -14.07
N TYR A 252 21.17 7.74 -14.11
CA TYR A 252 21.45 8.99 -14.82
C TYR A 252 22.73 9.67 -14.30
N LEU A 253 22.88 9.78 -12.97
CA LEU A 253 24.05 10.40 -12.36
C LEU A 253 25.33 9.60 -12.62
N GLN A 254 25.27 8.26 -12.58
CA GLN A 254 26.39 7.39 -12.94
C GLN A 254 26.85 7.64 -14.38
N ARG A 255 25.91 7.74 -15.33
CA ARG A 255 26.21 8.04 -16.74
C ARG A 255 26.70 9.47 -16.95
N ARG A 256 26.08 10.46 -16.29
CA ARG A 256 26.45 11.88 -16.38
C ARG A 256 27.86 12.16 -15.90
N PHE A 257 28.27 11.54 -14.78
CA PHE A 257 29.58 11.75 -14.18
C PHE A 257 30.61 10.68 -14.59
N ALA A 258 30.21 9.75 -15.47
CA ALA A 258 31.05 8.65 -15.94
C ALA A 258 31.69 7.82 -14.81
N THR A 259 31.03 7.69 -13.66
CA THR A 259 31.51 6.96 -12.48
C THR A 259 30.43 6.03 -11.92
N ARG A 260 30.86 4.92 -11.32
CA ARG A 260 29.95 4.03 -10.58
C ARG A 260 29.81 4.42 -9.12
N GLN A 261 30.71 5.25 -8.59
CA GLN A 261 30.70 5.70 -7.21
C GLN A 261 29.69 6.83 -7.03
N VAL A 262 28.42 6.49 -7.21
CA VAL A 262 27.29 7.39 -7.02
C VAL A 262 26.36 6.79 -5.99
N GLU A 263 26.10 7.55 -4.94
CA GLU A 263 25.12 7.24 -3.91
C GLU A 263 24.09 8.35 -3.87
N VAL A 264 22.82 8.02 -4.14
CA VAL A 264 21.72 8.98 -3.95
C VAL A 264 21.35 8.96 -2.46
N ALA A 265 21.87 9.94 -1.72
CA ALA A 265 21.75 10.04 -0.28
C ALA A 265 20.34 10.49 0.16
N ARG A 266 19.71 11.37 -0.62
CA ARG A 266 18.34 11.81 -0.37
C ARG A 266 17.61 12.10 -1.68
N LEU A 267 16.43 11.53 -1.79
CA LEU A 267 15.43 11.86 -2.80
C LEU A 267 14.17 12.37 -2.08
N PRO A 268 13.67 13.59 -2.36
CA PRO A 268 12.43 14.09 -1.77
C PRO A 268 11.24 13.20 -2.14
N THR A 269 10.34 12.95 -1.18
CA THR A 269 9.11 12.20 -1.46
C THR A 269 8.23 12.99 -2.42
N ALA A 270 7.71 12.30 -3.43
CA ALA A 270 6.78 12.86 -4.41
C ALA A 270 5.45 12.10 -4.39
N SER A 271 4.38 12.77 -4.82
CA SER A 271 3.09 12.10 -5.06
C SER A 271 3.14 11.36 -6.39
N LEU A 272 2.71 10.10 -6.37
CA LEU A 272 2.63 9.22 -7.53
C LEU A 272 1.18 8.68 -7.65
N PRO A 273 0.65 8.45 -8.86
CA PRO A 273 1.32 8.59 -10.16
C PRO A 273 1.48 10.05 -10.59
N ALA A 274 2.56 10.35 -11.32
CA ALA A 274 2.80 11.66 -11.92
C ALA A 274 3.35 11.52 -13.34
N ARG A 275 3.22 12.59 -14.15
CA ARG A 275 3.81 12.66 -15.50
C ARG A 275 5.15 13.37 -15.52
N GLU A 276 5.34 14.29 -14.60
CA GLU A 276 6.54 15.12 -14.49
C GLU A 276 6.77 15.50 -13.04
N LEU A 277 8.03 15.48 -12.60
CA LEU A 277 8.45 15.87 -11.26
C LEU A 277 9.78 16.61 -11.35
N GLU A 278 9.93 17.69 -10.60
CA GLU A 278 11.21 18.36 -10.42
C GLU A 278 11.64 18.19 -8.96
N LEU A 279 12.73 17.48 -8.75
CA LEU A 279 13.21 17.11 -7.41
C LEU A 279 14.66 17.54 -7.24
N GLU A 280 14.95 18.15 -6.09
CA GLU A 280 16.31 18.42 -5.63
C GLU A 280 16.92 17.16 -5.02
N VAL A 281 17.88 16.55 -5.70
CA VAL A 281 18.49 15.28 -5.30
C VAL A 281 19.83 15.54 -4.61
N ASP A 282 19.97 15.06 -3.38
CA ASP A 282 21.26 15.04 -2.69
C ASP A 282 21.98 13.72 -3.03
N ALA A 283 23.13 13.82 -3.69
CA ALA A 283 23.93 12.68 -4.11
C ALA A 283 25.39 12.85 -3.69
N ARG A 284 26.09 11.73 -3.49
CA ARG A 284 27.53 11.66 -3.30
C ARG A 284 28.15 11.07 -4.55
N ILE A 285 28.94 11.85 -5.28
CA ILE A 285 29.60 11.46 -6.53
C ILE A 285 31.11 11.46 -6.27
N ASP A 286 31.75 10.30 -6.38
CA ASP A 286 33.17 10.10 -6.03
C ASP A 286 33.51 10.68 -4.64
N GLY A 287 32.65 10.42 -3.65
CA GLY A 287 32.80 10.93 -2.29
C GLY A 287 32.36 12.38 -2.07
N THR A 288 32.12 13.15 -3.13
CA THR A 288 31.74 14.56 -3.05
C THR A 288 30.23 14.72 -2.98
N ALA A 289 29.73 15.35 -1.91
CA ALA A 289 28.31 15.66 -1.79
C ALA A 289 27.90 16.79 -2.76
N GLN A 290 26.86 16.57 -3.54
CA GLN A 290 26.28 17.52 -4.48
C GLN A 290 24.75 17.50 -4.35
N ARG A 291 24.15 18.67 -4.57
CA ARG A 291 22.70 18.84 -4.70
C ARG A 291 22.38 19.19 -6.14
N LEU A 292 21.52 18.40 -6.78
CA LEU A 292 21.26 18.49 -8.21
C LEU A 292 19.74 18.54 -8.48
N PRO A 293 19.24 19.56 -9.19
CA PRO A 293 17.87 19.55 -9.68
C PRO A 293 17.74 18.52 -10.78
N LEU A 294 16.87 17.53 -10.60
CA LEU A 294 16.52 16.53 -11.60
C LEU A 294 15.06 16.66 -12.00
N GLN A 295 14.82 16.74 -13.31
CA GLN A 295 13.48 16.75 -13.89
C GLN A 295 13.14 15.36 -14.39
N PHE A 296 12.30 14.64 -13.65
CA PHE A 296 11.78 13.35 -14.02
C PHE A 296 10.58 13.53 -14.96
N ILE A 297 10.57 12.76 -16.04
CA ILE A 297 9.46 12.69 -16.98
C ILE A 297 9.05 11.23 -17.15
N ARG A 298 7.75 10.98 -17.26
CA ARG A 298 7.21 9.66 -17.53
C ARG A 298 6.63 9.60 -18.93
N SER A 299 6.95 8.52 -19.63
CA SER A 299 6.32 8.17 -20.92
C SER A 299 5.64 6.81 -20.82
N ASP A 300 4.53 6.62 -21.52
CA ASP A 300 3.79 5.35 -21.49
C ASP A 300 4.61 4.18 -22.06
N LEU A 301 5.50 4.47 -23.02
CA LEU A 301 6.33 3.47 -23.70
C LEU A 301 7.62 3.13 -22.94
N ARG A 302 8.32 4.11 -22.37
CA ARG A 302 9.64 3.89 -21.74
C ARG A 302 9.62 3.99 -20.22
N GLY A 303 8.55 4.48 -19.63
CA GLY A 303 8.46 4.74 -18.19
C GLY A 303 9.17 6.04 -17.79
N TRP A 304 9.65 6.07 -16.55
CA TRP A 304 10.38 7.16 -15.92
C TRP A 304 11.77 7.36 -16.53
N ALA A 305 12.13 8.62 -16.79
CA ALA A 305 13.44 9.04 -17.30
C ALA A 305 13.76 10.47 -16.82
N ILE A 306 15.01 10.91 -16.98
CA ILE A 306 15.40 12.31 -16.75
C ILE A 306 15.26 13.11 -18.05
N ARG A 307 14.62 14.28 -17.97
CA ARG A 307 14.50 15.19 -19.11
C ARG A 307 15.88 15.63 -19.57
N GLY A 308 16.11 15.52 -20.89
CA GLY A 308 17.35 15.97 -21.51
C GLY A 308 18.54 15.04 -21.27
N ASP A 309 18.30 13.80 -20.82
CA ASP A 309 19.34 12.78 -20.74
C ASP A 309 19.92 12.45 -22.13
N ARG A 310 21.24 12.62 -22.28
CA ARG A 310 22.02 12.34 -23.49
C ARG A 310 23.28 11.53 -23.20
N PHE A 311 23.43 11.03 -21.97
CA PHE A 311 24.67 10.41 -21.52
C PHE A 311 24.69 8.92 -21.90
N PRO A 312 25.77 8.42 -22.52
CA PRO A 312 25.85 7.02 -22.91
C PRO A 312 25.91 6.09 -21.69
N ALA A 313 25.54 4.82 -21.88
CA ALA A 313 25.70 3.79 -20.86
C ALA A 313 27.18 3.60 -20.48
N LEU A 314 27.44 3.34 -19.20
CA LEU A 314 28.78 3.03 -18.73
C LEU A 314 29.26 1.69 -19.33
N PRO A 315 30.55 1.57 -19.72
CA PRO A 315 31.10 0.31 -20.21
C PRO A 315 30.94 -0.78 -19.15
N ALA A 316 30.43 -1.96 -19.51
CA ALA A 316 30.29 -3.07 -18.58
C ALA A 316 31.61 -3.35 -17.85
N VAL A 317 31.55 -3.63 -16.54
CA VAL A 317 32.73 -4.16 -15.85
C VAL A 317 32.90 -5.58 -16.38
N GLU A 318 33.81 -5.77 -17.33
CA GLU A 318 34.33 -7.11 -17.58
C GLU A 318 34.89 -7.61 -16.25
N ALA A 319 34.30 -8.68 -15.73
CA ALA A 319 34.84 -9.41 -14.59
C ALA A 319 36.23 -9.88 -15.00
N LYS A 320 37.24 -9.11 -14.58
CA LYS A 320 38.64 -9.47 -14.81
C LYS A 320 38.87 -10.79 -14.06
N PRO A 321 39.34 -11.86 -14.73
CA PRO A 321 39.52 -13.15 -14.08
C PRO A 321 40.48 -12.99 -12.92
N GLU A 322 40.07 -13.46 -11.74
CA GLU A 322 40.95 -13.66 -10.58
C GLU A 322 42.14 -14.50 -11.03
N THR A 323 43.26 -13.83 -11.27
CA THR A 323 44.54 -14.49 -11.49
C THR A 323 45.31 -14.39 -10.19
N ALA A 324 45.51 -15.55 -9.59
CA ALA A 324 46.20 -15.77 -8.34
C ALA A 324 47.64 -15.23 -8.35
N SER A 325 48.01 -14.53 -7.26
CA SER A 325 49.34 -14.37 -6.63
C SER A 325 49.40 -12.96 -6.01
N ALA A 326 49.94 -12.72 -4.81
CA ALA A 326 50.72 -13.53 -3.91
C ALA A 326 50.57 -13.00 -2.48
N LYS A 327 50.82 -13.93 -1.56
CA LYS A 327 50.97 -13.79 -0.11
C LYS A 327 51.84 -12.59 0.30
N ALA A 328 51.32 -11.74 1.18
CA ALA A 328 52.10 -10.84 2.04
C ALA A 328 51.55 -10.95 3.47
N GLU A 329 52.47 -11.11 4.41
CA GLU A 329 52.29 -11.54 5.80
C GLU A 329 52.28 -10.33 6.75
N ALA A 330 51.34 -10.34 7.72
CA ALA A 330 51.30 -9.71 9.08
C ALA A 330 51.75 -8.23 9.27
N ALA A 331 51.14 -7.33 10.07
CA ALA A 331 50.04 -7.22 11.05
C ALA A 331 49.89 -5.69 11.38
N PRO A 332 49.26 -5.20 12.48
CA PRO A 332 47.95 -5.41 13.11
C PRO A 332 47.09 -4.11 13.16
N ALA A 333 45.76 -4.19 13.31
CA ALA A 333 44.90 -3.09 13.82
C ALA A 333 43.53 -3.67 14.24
N GLU A 334 43.26 -3.83 15.54
CA GLU A 334 42.58 -2.87 16.43
C GLU A 334 41.08 -2.62 16.15
N ARG A 335 40.29 -3.14 17.10
CA ARG A 335 39.11 -2.54 17.75
C ARG A 335 37.82 -2.44 16.92
N THR A 336 36.95 -3.40 17.20
CA THR A 336 35.49 -3.27 17.34
C THR A 336 34.99 -1.83 17.54
N SER A 337 34.28 -1.28 16.57
CA SER A 337 33.47 -0.08 16.76
C SER A 337 32.11 -0.46 17.37
N ARG A 338 31.86 0.03 18.59
CA ARG A 338 30.53 -0.01 19.23
C ARG A 338 29.58 0.97 18.53
N PRO A 339 28.25 0.74 18.52
CA PRO A 339 27.29 1.73 18.03
C PRO A 339 27.36 3.00 18.89
N ALA A 340 27.48 4.16 18.26
CA ALA A 340 27.58 5.44 18.96
C ALA A 340 26.24 5.79 19.64
N ASP A 341 26.30 6.15 20.92
CA ASP A 341 25.19 6.63 21.76
C ASP A 341 24.50 7.85 21.11
N ARG A 342 23.20 7.72 20.80
CA ARG A 342 22.41 8.71 20.05
C ARG A 342 22.13 9.97 20.85
N ARG A 343 22.21 9.91 22.18
CA ARG A 343 22.02 11.09 23.07
C ARG A 343 23.06 12.17 22.82
N GLN A 344 24.29 11.77 22.46
CA GLN A 344 25.41 12.71 22.26
C GLN A 344 25.25 13.61 21.04
N ARG A 345 24.33 13.28 20.13
CA ARG A 345 24.14 14.01 18.88
C ARG A 345 22.69 14.48 18.67
N PHE A 346 21.87 14.46 19.71
CA PHE A 346 20.47 14.87 19.64
C PHE A 346 20.31 16.39 19.74
N SER A 347 19.47 16.98 18.88
CA SER A 347 19.09 18.40 18.92
C SER A 347 17.70 18.60 18.31
N LEU A 348 17.05 19.73 18.63
CA LEU A 348 15.73 20.08 18.06
C LEU A 348 15.78 20.15 16.53
N GLU A 349 16.79 20.81 15.98
CA GLU A 349 16.97 20.91 14.52
C GLU A 349 17.10 19.53 13.87
N ARG A 350 17.82 18.60 14.51
CA ARG A 350 17.96 17.24 14.01
C ARG A 350 16.67 16.43 14.13
N LEU A 351 15.89 16.65 15.20
CA LEU A 351 14.55 16.07 15.36
C LEU A 351 13.61 16.53 14.25
N LEU A 352 13.63 17.83 13.92
CA LEU A 352 12.79 18.40 12.85
C LEU A 352 13.23 17.92 11.46
N ASN A 353 14.53 17.74 11.25
CA ASN A 353 15.10 17.28 9.98
C ASN A 353 14.94 15.77 9.77
N ASN A 354 14.88 14.98 10.86
CA ASN A 354 14.81 13.52 10.81
C ASN A 354 13.81 12.97 11.85
N PRO A 355 12.53 13.39 11.84
CA PRO A 355 11.58 13.00 12.88
C PRO A 355 11.40 11.48 12.95
N ASN A 356 11.46 10.80 11.80
CA ASN A 356 11.37 9.35 11.71
C ASN A 356 12.45 8.61 12.51
N HIS A 357 13.64 9.19 12.68
CA HIS A 357 14.74 8.58 13.44
C HIS A 357 14.53 8.63 14.96
N TYR A 358 13.61 9.46 15.42
CA TYR A 358 13.30 9.64 16.83
C TYR A 358 11.89 9.17 17.17
N GLN A 359 11.17 8.58 16.22
CA GLN A 359 9.83 8.03 16.47
C GLN A 359 9.86 7.02 17.61
N ASN A 360 8.90 7.18 18.51
CA ASN A 360 8.71 6.40 19.71
C ASN A 360 9.89 6.41 20.71
N LEU A 361 10.85 7.33 20.58
CA LEU A 361 11.90 7.51 21.58
C LEU A 361 11.41 8.42 22.71
N ALA A 362 11.79 8.08 23.94
CA ALA A 362 11.48 8.91 25.09
C ALA A 362 12.27 10.22 25.05
N MET A 363 11.56 11.33 25.21
CA MET A 363 12.14 12.66 25.22
C MET A 363 11.49 13.57 26.24
N ARG A 364 12.28 14.53 26.69
CA ARG A 364 11.87 15.58 27.62
C ARG A 364 11.99 16.92 26.91
N VAL A 365 10.90 17.67 26.88
CA VAL A 365 10.82 19.01 26.31
C VAL A 365 10.53 20.02 27.42
N GLN A 366 11.30 21.11 27.42
CA GLN A 366 11.03 22.28 28.21
C GLN A 366 10.66 23.44 27.28
N THR A 367 9.50 24.06 27.53
CA THR A 367 9.07 25.24 26.76
C THR A 367 9.68 26.52 27.31
N GLN A 368 9.66 27.59 26.51
CA GLN A 368 10.09 28.93 26.95
C GLN A 368 9.27 29.47 28.13
N ARG A 369 8.04 28.97 28.32
CA ARG A 369 7.16 29.33 29.45
C ARG A 369 7.45 28.50 30.71
N GLY A 370 8.49 27.66 30.69
CA GLY A 370 8.91 26.84 31.82
C GLY A 370 8.12 25.54 32.02
N SER A 371 7.17 25.20 31.13
CA SER A 371 6.45 23.93 31.21
C SER A 371 7.32 22.76 30.74
N LEU A 372 7.25 21.64 31.46
CA LEU A 372 7.99 20.42 31.15
C LEU A 372 7.02 19.34 30.64
N ALA A 373 7.29 18.80 29.46
CA ALA A 373 6.58 17.67 28.88
C ALA A 373 7.54 16.51 28.70
N GLU A 374 7.19 15.33 29.23
CA GLU A 374 7.96 14.11 29.06
C GLU A 374 7.06 13.02 28.49
N GLY A 375 7.55 12.33 27.47
CA GLY A 375 6.82 11.27 26.80
C GLY A 375 7.57 10.76 25.59
N ARG A 376 6.91 9.93 24.80
CA ARG A 376 7.49 9.35 23.58
C ARG A 376 7.14 10.24 22.39
N PHE A 377 8.12 10.53 21.56
CA PHE A 377 7.90 11.27 20.33
C PHE A 377 7.00 10.48 19.37
N ASN A 378 5.93 11.10 18.90
CA ASN A 378 4.99 10.46 17.98
C ASN A 378 5.13 10.95 16.54
N GLY A 379 5.77 12.10 16.34
CA GLY A 379 6.00 12.67 15.01
C GLY A 379 5.80 14.17 14.99
N ILE A 380 5.73 14.70 13.77
CA ILE A 380 5.41 16.09 13.48
C ILE A 380 4.11 16.10 12.68
N ASN A 381 3.13 16.90 13.09
CA ASN A 381 1.86 17.00 12.36
C ASN A 381 2.01 17.84 11.07
N GLY A 382 0.94 17.89 10.26
CA GLY A 382 0.91 18.67 9.00
C GLY A 382 1.12 20.18 9.18
N ALA A 383 1.09 20.69 10.42
CA ALA A 383 1.37 22.07 10.78
C ALA A 383 2.81 22.28 11.32
N GLY A 384 3.67 21.26 11.27
CA GLY A 384 5.06 21.37 11.74
C GLY A 384 5.24 21.25 13.26
N GLN A 385 4.21 20.85 14.01
CA GLN A 385 4.24 20.78 15.47
C GLN A 385 4.67 19.40 15.96
N ILE A 386 5.54 19.36 16.97
CA ILE A 386 6.04 18.15 17.61
C ILE A 386 4.97 17.55 18.52
N ILE A 387 4.66 16.27 18.31
CA ILE A 387 3.72 15.51 19.13
C ILE A 387 4.50 14.60 20.08
N ILE A 388 4.27 14.76 21.38
CA ILE A 388 4.80 13.88 22.44
C ILE A 388 3.63 13.20 23.14
N ARG A 389 3.63 11.87 23.18
CA ARG A 389 2.62 11.07 23.87
C ARG A 389 3.13 10.59 25.23
N ARG A 390 2.32 10.80 26.25
CA ARG A 390 2.58 10.28 27.60
C ARG A 390 1.42 9.39 28.02
N ASN A 391 1.74 8.16 28.41
CA ASN A 391 0.77 7.30 29.07
C ASN A 391 0.60 7.82 30.49
N ILE A 392 -0.62 8.24 30.84
CA ILE A 392 -0.97 8.55 32.22
C ILE A 392 -1.35 7.21 32.86
N SER A 393 -0.91 6.95 34.08
CA SER A 393 -1.29 5.74 34.82
C SER A 393 -2.83 5.64 34.95
N GLY A 394 -3.43 4.77 34.12
CA GLY A 394 -4.86 4.67 33.81
C GLY A 394 -5.05 4.39 32.30
N GLN A 395 -6.23 3.95 31.84
CA GLN A 395 -6.49 3.67 30.40
C GLN A 395 -6.57 4.95 29.52
N GLY A 396 -5.69 5.94 29.72
CA GLY A 396 -5.72 7.22 29.03
C GLY A 396 -4.34 7.66 28.54
N GLU A 397 -4.26 8.07 27.28
CA GLU A 397 -3.08 8.73 26.68
C GLU A 397 -3.27 10.25 26.70
N ALA A 398 -2.22 10.99 27.07
CA ALA A 398 -2.16 12.44 26.90
C ALA A 398 -1.16 12.80 25.80
N SER A 399 -1.60 13.60 24.82
CA SER A 399 -0.76 14.11 23.75
C SER A 399 -0.43 15.59 23.97
N PHE A 400 0.86 15.91 24.02
CA PHE A 400 1.38 17.27 24.01
C PHE A 400 1.74 17.66 22.58
N VAL A 401 1.14 18.75 22.08
CA VAL A 401 1.44 19.32 20.76
C VAL A 401 2.22 20.60 20.99
N LEU A 402 3.47 20.63 20.55
CA LEU A 402 4.44 21.68 20.83
C LEU A 402 4.92 22.30 19.53
N ARG A 403 4.86 23.63 19.44
CA ARG A 403 5.44 24.34 18.30
C ARG A 403 6.96 24.41 18.46
N PRO A 404 7.76 24.19 17.41
CA PRO A 404 9.22 24.24 17.52
C PRO A 404 9.75 25.55 18.12
N GLU A 405 9.14 26.68 17.78
CA GLU A 405 9.50 28.00 18.28
C GLU A 405 9.22 28.20 19.78
N GLU A 406 8.38 27.38 20.39
CA GLU A 406 8.05 27.45 21.83
C GLU A 406 8.98 26.58 22.69
N ILE A 407 9.85 25.77 22.06
CA ILE A 407 10.76 24.85 22.74
C ILE A 407 12.05 25.57 23.12
N ALA A 408 12.33 25.66 24.43
CA ALA A 408 13.58 26.19 24.94
C ALA A 408 14.69 25.12 24.96
N ARG A 409 14.33 23.88 25.31
CA ARG A 409 15.28 22.76 25.40
C ARG A 409 14.57 21.44 25.14
N ILE A 410 15.24 20.52 24.46
CA ILE A 410 14.75 19.16 24.22
C ILE A 410 15.87 18.16 24.45
N GLU A 411 15.57 17.06 25.11
CA GLU A 411 16.54 16.01 25.46
C GLU A 411 16.00 14.63 25.13
N LEU A 412 16.89 13.75 24.66
CA LEU A 412 16.60 12.34 24.42
C LEU A 412 16.92 11.54 25.69
N LEU A 413 15.96 10.77 26.18
CA LEU A 413 16.07 10.00 27.42
C LEU A 413 16.49 8.54 27.17
N GLU A 414 16.65 8.11 25.92
CA GLU A 414 17.03 6.74 25.50
C GLU A 414 18.34 6.78 24.69
N PRO A 415 19.25 5.79 24.83
CA PRO A 415 20.57 5.77 24.18
C PRO A 415 20.57 5.41 22.69
#